data_AF-A0A2T9XAN6-F1
#
_entry.id   AF-A0A2T9XAN6-F1
#
_cell.length_a   1.000
_cell.length_b   1.000
_cell.length_c   1.000
_cell.angle_alpha   90.00
_cell.angle_beta   90.00
_cell.angle_gamma   90.00
#
_symmetry.space_group_name_H-M   'P 1'
#
loop_
_entity.id
_entity.type
_entity.pdbx_description
1 polymer ?
#
loop_
_entity_poly.entity_id
_entity_poly.type
_entity_poly.pdbx_seq_one_letter_code
_entity_poly.pdbx_strand_id
1 'polypeptide(L)'
;MAGEEKTKSRFDDYSIRPVPKESRYGFYNIFLVFSSVYGAIAVIWAGGALGYELTFSQAILAVISGTIVLAILGALIAAVGSYSGLSTYVMWRFPLGRWGGKIAGLLLITITTGIGWYAVETWLFGIVMSEIFPNNPFFSVGMASIWGGILMIIMTYVGYRMLSFLSYFTIPFHIWLIGIGIAIVLALKGGMPAVFSASPAHETNLLYGISSVIGLYIAGTIISPDIARFAKSP
;
A
#
# COMPACT_ATOMS: atom_id res chain seq x y z
N MET A 1 -16.00 -34.22 -20.64
CA MET A 1 -15.57 -34.63 -19.28
C MET A 1 -15.97 -33.52 -18.32
N ALA A 2 -16.63 -33.93 -17.24
CA ALA A 2 -17.31 -33.18 -16.18
C ALA A 2 -17.19 -31.65 -16.18
N GLY A 3 -18.34 -30.97 -16.29
CA GLY A 3 -18.46 -29.53 -16.06
C GLY A 3 -18.08 -29.20 -14.62
N GLU A 4 -17.10 -28.32 -14.47
CA GLU A 4 -16.74 -27.76 -13.17
C GLU A 4 -17.96 -26.99 -12.62
N GLU A 5 -18.44 -27.50 -11.50
CA GLU A 5 -19.50 -26.93 -10.70
C GLU A 5 -19.13 -25.50 -10.31
N LYS A 6 -19.83 -24.52 -10.91
CA LYS A 6 -19.79 -23.11 -10.50
C LYS A 6 -20.42 -22.95 -9.12
N THR A 7 -19.75 -23.41 -8.07
CA THR A 7 -19.95 -22.88 -6.73
C THR A 7 -19.35 -21.47 -6.70
N LYS A 8 -20.07 -20.54 -7.32
CA LYS A 8 -19.78 -19.11 -7.24
C LYS A 8 -20.26 -18.67 -5.87
N SER A 9 -19.39 -18.79 -4.85
CA SER A 9 -19.61 -18.05 -3.61
C SER A 9 -19.78 -16.59 -4.02
N ARG A 10 -20.93 -15.99 -3.72
CA ARG A 10 -21.28 -14.62 -4.11
C ARG A 10 -20.25 -13.59 -3.61
N PHE A 11 -19.41 -13.99 -2.66
CA PHE A 11 -18.43 -13.17 -1.95
C PHE A 11 -16.97 -13.65 -2.15
N ASP A 12 -16.71 -14.73 -2.90
CA ASP A 12 -15.32 -15.16 -3.18
C ASP A 12 -14.79 -14.46 -4.43
N ASP A 13 -13.85 -13.53 -4.24
CA ASP A 13 -13.21 -12.76 -5.31
C ASP A 13 -11.96 -13.48 -5.83
N TYR A 14 -12.19 -14.70 -6.32
CA TYR A 14 -11.17 -15.58 -6.90
C TYR A 14 -9.96 -15.80 -5.98
N SER A 15 -10.17 -15.98 -4.68
CA SER A 15 -9.09 -16.04 -3.69
C SER A 15 -8.01 -17.10 -3.99
N ILE A 16 -8.43 -18.27 -4.47
CA ILE A 16 -7.56 -19.42 -4.77
C ILE A 16 -7.64 -19.92 -6.22
N ARG A 17 -8.39 -19.21 -7.08
CA ARG A 17 -8.59 -19.58 -8.48
C ARG A 17 -8.09 -18.47 -9.41
N PRO A 18 -7.71 -18.79 -10.66
CA PRO A 18 -7.38 -17.76 -11.64
C PRO A 18 -8.56 -16.81 -11.89
N VAL A 19 -8.29 -15.51 -12.04
CA VAL A 19 -9.29 -14.52 -12.44
C VAL A 19 -9.65 -14.71 -13.93
N PRO A 20 -10.94 -14.98 -14.25
CA PRO A 20 -11.42 -15.11 -15.62
C PRO A 20 -11.24 -13.84 -16.42
N LYS A 21 -11.01 -13.95 -17.73
CA LYS A 21 -10.71 -12.80 -18.61
C LYS A 21 -11.83 -11.75 -18.62
N GLU A 22 -13.08 -12.20 -18.46
CA GLU A 22 -14.28 -11.36 -18.45
C GLU A 22 -14.40 -10.52 -17.17
N SER A 23 -13.71 -10.91 -16.10
CA SER A 23 -13.71 -10.23 -14.80
C SER A 23 -12.47 -9.36 -14.59
N ARG A 24 -11.72 -9.07 -15.67
CA ARG A 24 -10.50 -8.24 -15.64
C ARG A 24 -10.77 -6.80 -16.05
N TYR A 25 -10.02 -5.88 -15.46
CA TYR A 25 -10.15 -4.44 -15.60
C TYR A 25 -9.05 -3.85 -16.48
N GLY A 26 -9.33 -2.68 -17.06
CA GLY A 26 -8.38 -1.96 -17.92
C GLY A 26 -7.31 -1.22 -17.13
N PHE A 27 -6.29 -0.76 -17.83
CA PHE A 27 -5.11 -0.08 -17.27
C PHE A 27 -5.46 1.01 -16.25
N TYR A 28 -6.36 1.93 -16.59
CA TYR A 28 -6.70 3.08 -15.72
C TYR A 28 -7.22 2.64 -14.35
N ASN A 29 -8.02 1.58 -14.32
CA ASN A 29 -8.56 1.02 -13.08
C ASN A 29 -7.45 0.44 -12.21
N ILE A 30 -6.59 -0.38 -12.82
CA ILE A 30 -5.47 -1.04 -12.16
C ILE A 30 -4.48 0.01 -11.63
N PHE A 31 -4.17 1.03 -12.42
CA PHE A 31 -3.32 2.15 -12.04
C PHE A 31 -3.87 2.89 -10.80
N LEU A 32 -5.17 3.19 -10.77
CA LEU A 32 -5.78 3.86 -9.62
C LEU A 32 -5.79 2.99 -8.36
N VAL A 33 -6.05 1.69 -8.50
CA VAL A 33 -6.01 0.75 -7.37
C VAL A 33 -4.59 0.64 -6.83
N PHE A 34 -3.58 0.44 -7.68
CA PHE A 34 -2.19 0.44 -7.25
C PHE A 34 -1.80 1.75 -6.57
N SER A 35 -2.13 2.88 -7.19
CA SER A 35 -1.84 4.20 -6.61
C SER A 35 -2.47 4.31 -5.22
N SER A 36 -3.72 3.87 -5.04
CA SER A 36 -4.43 3.95 -3.76
C SER A 36 -3.80 3.08 -2.68
N VAL A 37 -3.31 1.90 -3.06
CA VAL A 37 -2.63 0.98 -2.14
C VAL A 37 -1.28 1.55 -1.68
N TYR A 38 -0.58 2.28 -2.56
CA TYR A 38 0.65 2.97 -2.17
C TYR A 38 0.38 4.31 -1.46
N GLY A 39 -0.77 4.94 -1.65
CA GLY A 39 -1.16 6.21 -1.03
C GLY A 39 -1.65 6.05 0.42
N ALA A 40 -0.74 5.82 1.35
CA ALA A 40 -1.04 5.67 2.78
C ALA A 40 -0.40 6.77 3.65
N ILE A 41 -1.02 7.08 4.78
CA ILE A 41 -0.53 8.10 5.73
C ILE A 41 0.83 7.69 6.31
N ALA A 42 1.07 6.38 6.50
CA ALA A 42 2.34 5.83 6.94
C ALA A 42 3.54 6.33 6.12
N VAL A 43 3.30 6.62 4.84
CA VAL A 43 4.30 6.98 3.84
C VAL A 43 4.64 8.45 3.94
N ILE A 44 3.65 9.27 4.25
CA ILE A 44 3.83 10.70 4.58
C ILE A 44 4.71 10.79 5.84
N TRP A 45 4.43 9.96 6.85
CA TRP A 45 5.25 9.87 8.05
C TRP A 45 6.67 9.39 7.76
N ALA A 46 6.83 8.35 6.94
CA ALA A 46 8.16 7.87 6.55
C ALA A 46 8.96 8.94 5.78
N GLY A 47 8.31 9.71 4.90
CA GLY A 47 8.92 10.85 4.23
C GLY A 47 9.35 11.95 5.21
N GLY A 48 8.54 12.21 6.23
CA GLY A 48 8.90 13.09 7.34
C GLY A 48 10.13 12.59 8.11
N ALA A 49 10.19 11.29 8.43
CA ALA A 49 11.34 10.67 9.09
C ALA A 49 12.63 10.81 8.25
N LEU A 50 12.56 10.58 6.93
CA LEU A 50 13.70 10.83 6.03
C LEU A 50 14.18 12.29 6.08
N GLY A 51 13.27 13.25 6.24
CA GLY A 51 13.62 14.67 6.38
C GLY A 51 14.35 15.02 7.69
N TYR A 52 14.27 14.17 8.73
CA TYR A 52 15.08 14.31 9.95
C TYR A 52 16.50 13.76 9.78
N GLU A 53 16.70 12.87 8.80
CA GLU A 53 17.95 12.12 8.64
C GLU A 53 18.81 12.58 7.45
N LEU A 54 18.16 13.15 6.43
CA LEU A 54 18.78 13.56 5.17
C LEU A 54 18.46 15.01 4.83
N THR A 55 19.37 15.66 4.11
CA THR A 55 19.04 16.93 3.44
C THR A 55 17.91 16.72 2.42
N PHE A 56 17.16 17.77 2.09
CA PHE A 56 16.05 17.68 1.14
C PHE A 56 16.46 17.03 -0.19
N SER A 57 17.61 17.43 -0.76
CA SER A 57 18.13 16.86 -2.01
C SER A 57 18.45 15.37 -1.89
N GLN A 58 19.07 14.95 -0.78
CA GLN A 58 19.35 13.54 -0.52
C GLN A 58 18.06 12.73 -0.32
N ALA A 59 17.08 13.28 0.40
CA ALA A 59 15.78 12.63 0.61
C ALA A 59 15.05 12.39 -0.73
N ILE A 60 15.04 13.38 -1.63
CA ILE A 60 14.46 13.24 -2.97
C ILE A 60 15.20 12.17 -3.78
N LEU A 61 16.53 12.18 -3.77
CA LEU A 61 17.33 11.16 -4.45
C LEU A 61 17.10 9.75 -3.87
N ALA A 62 16.96 9.64 -2.54
CA ALA A 62 16.66 8.38 -1.88
C ALA A 62 15.31 7.82 -2.30
N VAL A 63 14.27 8.67 -2.29
CA VAL A 63 12.91 8.32 -2.71
C VAL A 63 12.90 7.89 -4.17
N ILE A 64 13.45 8.71 -5.09
CA ILE A 64 13.46 8.38 -6.53
C ILE A 64 14.20 7.07 -6.78
N SER A 65 15.40 6.91 -6.22
CA SER A 65 16.21 5.72 -6.46
C SER A 65 15.56 4.45 -5.90
N GLY A 66 15.05 4.52 -4.66
CA GLY A 66 14.34 3.40 -4.05
C GLY A 66 13.06 3.04 -4.80
N THR A 67 12.28 4.04 -5.21
CA THR A 67 11.06 3.83 -6.00
C THR A 67 11.35 3.24 -7.37
N ILE A 68 12.45 3.62 -8.05
CA ILE A 68 12.84 2.99 -9.33
C ILE A 68 13.09 1.49 -9.14
N VAL A 69 13.82 1.11 -8.09
CA VAL A 69 14.08 -0.31 -7.79
C VAL A 69 12.76 -1.06 -7.53
N LEU A 70 11.89 -0.48 -6.71
CA LEU A 70 10.57 -1.06 -6.41
C LEU A 70 9.68 -1.15 -7.67
N ALA A 71 9.72 -0.15 -8.55
CA ALA A 71 8.94 -0.14 -9.78
C ALA A 71 9.39 -1.22 -10.75
N ILE A 72 10.70 -1.43 -10.91
CA ILE A 72 11.24 -2.51 -11.75
C ILE A 72 10.82 -3.88 -11.19
N LEU A 73 11.04 -4.12 -9.89
CA LEU A 73 10.66 -5.37 -9.25
C LEU A 73 9.14 -5.60 -9.32
N GLY A 74 8.36 -4.56 -9.03
CA GLY A 74 6.91 -4.57 -9.07
C GLY A 74 6.38 -4.87 -10.47
N ALA A 75 6.93 -4.24 -11.51
CA ALA A 75 6.54 -4.50 -12.89
C ALA A 75 6.79 -5.96 -13.30
N LEU A 76 7.96 -6.51 -12.96
CA LEU A 76 8.29 -7.91 -13.25
C LEU A 76 7.34 -8.88 -12.55
N ILE A 77 7.05 -8.65 -11.27
CA ILE A 77 6.17 -9.52 -10.46
C ILE A 77 4.71 -9.37 -10.90
N ALA A 78 4.25 -8.13 -11.13
CA ALA A 78 2.90 -7.82 -11.58
C ALA A 78 2.62 -8.40 -12.98
N ALA A 79 3.60 -8.43 -13.89
CA ALA A 79 3.46 -9.07 -15.20
C ALA A 79 3.15 -10.57 -15.08
N VAL A 80 3.77 -11.28 -14.13
CA VAL A 80 3.45 -12.70 -13.87
C VAL A 80 2.04 -12.84 -13.29
N GLY A 81 1.64 -11.94 -12.37
CA GLY A 81 0.31 -11.90 -11.79
C GLY A 81 -0.79 -11.68 -12.84
N SER A 82 -0.62 -10.70 -13.72
CA SER A 82 -1.57 -10.40 -14.80
C SER A 82 -1.67 -11.50 -15.84
N TYR A 83 -0.54 -12.13 -16.20
CA TYR A 83 -0.54 -13.26 -17.12
C TYR A 83 -1.24 -14.48 -16.52
N SER A 84 -0.87 -14.89 -15.31
CA SER A 84 -1.40 -16.09 -14.66
C SER A 84 -2.83 -15.94 -14.12
N GLY A 85 -3.23 -14.71 -13.74
CA GLY A 85 -4.47 -14.45 -13.03
C GLY A 85 -4.49 -15.00 -11.60
N LEU A 86 -3.34 -15.38 -11.03
CA LEU A 86 -3.23 -16.01 -9.71
C LEU A 86 -2.83 -14.99 -8.63
N SER A 87 -3.28 -15.23 -7.40
CA SER A 87 -2.78 -14.50 -6.22
C SER A 87 -1.35 -14.89 -5.88
N THR A 88 -0.66 -14.00 -5.16
CA THR A 88 0.73 -14.17 -4.68
C THR A 88 0.91 -15.52 -4.00
N TYR A 89 -0.03 -15.87 -3.12
CA TYR A 89 0.00 -17.10 -2.31
C TYR A 89 -0.17 -18.38 -3.12
N VAL A 90 -0.93 -18.34 -4.22
CA VAL A 90 -1.07 -19.49 -5.10
C VAL A 90 0.19 -19.65 -5.94
N MET A 91 0.77 -18.53 -6.41
CA MET A 91 2.00 -18.56 -7.20
C MET A 91 3.20 -19.11 -6.43
N TRP A 92 3.29 -18.84 -5.13
CA TRP A 92 4.39 -19.38 -4.31
C TRP A 92 4.42 -20.91 -4.21
N ARG A 93 3.33 -21.59 -4.55
CA ARG A 93 3.30 -23.06 -4.59
C ARG A 93 4.15 -23.66 -5.71
N PHE A 94 4.45 -22.89 -6.77
CA PHE A 94 5.26 -23.37 -7.90
C PHE A 94 6.75 -23.51 -7.53
N PRO A 95 7.45 -22.48 -7.02
CA PRO A 95 8.85 -22.61 -6.65
C PRO A 95 9.08 -23.27 -5.28
N LEU A 96 8.16 -23.09 -4.31
CA LEU A 96 8.36 -23.55 -2.92
C LEU A 96 7.62 -24.85 -2.60
N GLY A 97 6.85 -25.38 -3.55
CA GLY A 97 5.92 -26.48 -3.31
C GLY A 97 4.75 -26.10 -2.39
N ARG A 98 3.88 -27.07 -2.10
CA ARG A 98 2.65 -26.84 -1.31
C ARG A 98 2.93 -26.41 0.13
N TRP A 99 3.90 -27.03 0.79
CA TRP A 99 4.24 -26.74 2.18
C TRP A 99 5.06 -25.45 2.32
N GLY A 100 6.09 -25.28 1.50
CA GLY A 100 6.90 -24.06 1.50
C GLY A 100 6.07 -22.82 1.14
N GLY A 101 5.18 -22.93 0.13
CA GLY A 101 4.27 -21.84 -0.23
C GLY A 101 3.28 -21.48 0.89
N LYS A 102 2.80 -22.47 1.67
CA LYS A 102 1.94 -22.22 2.84
C LYS A 102 2.69 -21.49 3.95
N ILE A 103 3.90 -21.94 4.29
CA ILE A 103 4.72 -21.32 5.35
C ILE A 103 5.09 -19.90 4.95
N ALA A 104 5.61 -19.71 3.74
CA ALA A 104 5.95 -18.39 3.23
C ALA A 104 4.72 -17.48 3.24
N GLY A 105 3.58 -17.95 2.70
CA GLY A 105 2.34 -17.19 2.68
C GLY A 105 1.84 -16.80 4.07
N LEU A 106 1.94 -17.72 5.04
CA LEU A 106 1.59 -17.44 6.43
C LEU A 106 2.48 -16.35 7.01
N LEU A 107 3.81 -16.44 6.85
CA LEU A 107 4.76 -15.44 7.33
C LEU A 107 4.50 -14.06 6.70
N LEU A 108 4.24 -14.03 5.39
CA LEU A 108 3.93 -12.78 4.68
C LEU A 108 2.67 -12.13 5.27
N ILE A 109 1.59 -12.89 5.43
CA ILE A 109 0.31 -12.40 5.99
C ILE A 109 0.46 -11.99 7.45
N THR A 110 1.10 -12.78 8.30
CA THR A 110 1.10 -12.51 9.74
C THR A 110 2.09 -11.40 10.10
N ILE A 111 3.28 -11.39 9.51
CA ILE A 111 4.36 -10.47 9.89
C ILE A 111 4.30 -9.17 9.10
N THR A 112 3.99 -9.23 7.80
CA THR A 112 4.16 -8.09 6.90
C THR A 112 2.82 -7.57 6.38
N THR A 113 2.36 -8.01 5.21
CA THR A 113 1.30 -7.37 4.43
C THR A 113 -0.13 -7.64 4.90
N GLY A 114 -0.32 -8.56 5.86
CA GLY A 114 -1.63 -8.82 6.45
C GLY A 114 -1.75 -8.17 7.82
N ILE A 115 -1.72 -8.99 8.87
CA ILE A 115 -2.01 -8.59 10.26
C ILE A 115 -1.04 -7.50 10.75
N GLY A 116 0.26 -7.65 10.47
CA GLY A 116 1.29 -6.68 10.90
C GLY A 116 1.00 -5.27 10.39
N TRP A 117 0.93 -5.08 9.07
CA TRP A 117 0.67 -3.77 8.48
C TRP A 117 -0.75 -3.27 8.78
N TYR A 118 -1.74 -4.17 8.85
CA TYR A 118 -3.10 -3.82 9.22
C TYR A 118 -3.19 -3.23 10.64
N ALA A 119 -2.42 -3.75 11.61
CA ALA A 119 -2.34 -3.17 12.94
C ALA A 119 -1.76 -1.74 12.92
N VAL A 120 -0.74 -1.50 12.09
CA VAL A 120 -0.15 -0.15 11.93
C VAL A 120 -1.16 0.82 11.32
N GLU A 121 -1.87 0.43 10.26
CA GLU A 121 -2.84 1.31 9.59
C GLU A 121 -4.03 1.66 10.50
N THR A 122 -4.55 0.68 11.25
CA THR A 122 -5.63 0.92 12.21
C THR A 122 -5.18 1.81 13.37
N TRP A 123 -3.94 1.62 13.87
CA TRP A 123 -3.34 2.51 14.87
C TRP A 123 -3.16 3.94 14.35
N LEU A 124 -2.64 4.10 13.13
CA LEU A 124 -2.48 5.41 12.47
C LEU A 124 -3.81 6.12 12.32
N PHE A 125 -4.84 5.39 11.88
CA PHE A 125 -6.20 5.90 11.83
C PHE A 125 -6.66 6.41 13.21
N GLY A 126 -6.39 5.64 14.27
CA GLY A 126 -6.69 6.04 15.64
C GLY A 126 -5.99 7.34 16.05
N ILE A 127 -4.72 7.51 15.69
CA ILE A 127 -3.97 8.75 15.94
C ILE A 127 -4.64 9.93 15.22
N VAL A 128 -4.90 9.80 13.93
CA VAL A 128 -5.53 10.87 13.13
C VAL A 128 -6.89 11.26 13.72
N MET A 129 -7.72 10.28 14.11
CA MET A 129 -9.02 10.56 14.74
C MET A 129 -8.87 11.31 16.08
N SER A 130 -7.89 10.93 16.89
CA SER A 130 -7.65 11.57 18.18
C SER A 130 -7.16 13.02 18.06
N GLU A 131 -6.40 13.33 17.00
CA GLU A 131 -5.94 14.67 16.67
C GLU A 131 -7.07 15.57 16.14
N ILE A 132 -8.00 15.00 15.35
CA ILE A 132 -9.16 15.74 14.83
C ILE A 132 -10.19 16.02 15.93
N PHE A 133 -10.43 15.08 16.83
CA PHE A 133 -11.42 15.17 17.91
C PHE A 133 -10.79 15.02 19.30
N PRO A 134 -9.95 15.98 19.71
CA PRO A 134 -9.25 15.90 20.98
C PRO A 134 -10.23 15.84 22.15
N ASN A 135 -9.86 15.13 23.21
CA ASN A 135 -10.62 14.97 24.46
C ASN A 135 -11.93 14.15 24.36
N ASN A 136 -12.22 13.51 23.22
CA ASN A 136 -13.37 12.62 23.11
C ASN A 136 -12.93 11.14 23.24
N PRO A 137 -13.38 10.40 24.27
CA PRO A 137 -12.99 9.00 24.46
C PRO A 137 -13.33 8.07 23.28
N PHE A 138 -14.39 8.39 22.52
CA PHE A 138 -14.79 7.61 21.34
C PHE A 138 -13.76 7.72 20.20
N PHE A 139 -13.05 8.85 20.14
CA PHE A 139 -11.97 9.10 19.18
C PHE A 139 -10.58 8.92 19.79
N SER A 140 -10.49 8.32 20.99
CA SER A 140 -9.20 7.89 21.54
C SER A 140 -8.51 6.91 20.59
N VAL A 141 -7.18 6.92 20.56
CA VAL A 141 -6.38 6.09 19.65
C VAL A 141 -6.84 4.63 19.69
N GLY A 142 -7.01 4.05 20.88
CA GLY A 142 -7.45 2.66 21.04
C GLY A 142 -8.85 2.40 20.49
N MET A 143 -9.83 3.23 20.86
CA MET A 143 -11.23 3.03 20.43
C MET A 143 -11.38 3.23 18.92
N ALA A 144 -10.75 4.29 18.38
CA ALA A 144 -10.76 4.61 16.97
C ALA A 144 -10.05 3.56 16.11
N SER A 145 -8.95 2.99 16.60
CA SER A 145 -8.30 1.86 15.91
C SER A 145 -9.22 0.65 15.79
N ILE A 146 -9.98 0.34 16.85
CA ILE A 146 -10.90 -0.81 16.88
C ILE A 146 -12.05 -0.61 15.90
N TRP A 147 -12.82 0.49 16.03
CA TRP A 147 -13.98 0.69 15.15
C TRP A 147 -13.57 0.97 13.72
N GLY A 148 -12.47 1.70 13.50
CA GLY A 148 -11.89 1.95 12.17
C GLY A 148 -11.48 0.64 11.50
N GLY A 149 -10.82 -0.26 12.24
CA GLY A 149 -10.48 -1.59 11.76
C GLY A 149 -11.72 -2.42 11.40
N ILE A 150 -12.75 -2.45 12.26
CA ILE A 150 -13.99 -3.15 11.96
C ILE A 150 -14.61 -2.63 10.65
N LEU A 151 -14.63 -1.32 10.42
CA LEU A 151 -15.11 -0.73 9.16
C LEU A 151 -14.26 -1.17 7.95
N MET A 152 -12.93 -1.20 8.08
CA MET A 152 -12.03 -1.66 7.01
C MET A 152 -12.24 -3.13 6.66
N ILE A 153 -12.46 -4.00 7.67
CA ILE A 153 -12.80 -5.41 7.46
C ILE A 153 -14.14 -5.54 6.72
N ILE A 154 -15.17 -4.79 7.14
CA ILE A 154 -16.48 -4.78 6.48
C ILE A 154 -16.36 -4.34 5.02
N MET A 155 -15.56 -3.30 4.73
CA MET A 155 -15.30 -2.85 3.35
C MET A 155 -14.62 -3.93 2.52
N THR A 156 -13.68 -4.68 3.12
CA THR A 156 -12.95 -5.76 2.44
C THR A 156 -13.88 -6.91 2.05
N TYR A 157 -14.92 -7.21 2.83
CA TYR A 157 -15.92 -8.23 2.50
C TYR A 157 -16.69 -7.95 1.19
N VAL A 158 -16.73 -6.70 0.72
CA VAL A 158 -17.40 -6.32 -0.53
C VAL A 158 -16.54 -6.63 -1.77
N GLY A 159 -15.23 -6.89 -1.58
CA GLY A 159 -14.30 -7.33 -2.62
C GLY A 159 -13.73 -6.21 -3.50
N TYR A 160 -13.05 -6.59 -4.59
CA TYR A 160 -12.27 -5.70 -5.46
C TYR A 160 -13.12 -4.57 -6.07
N ARG A 161 -14.40 -4.82 -6.34
CA ARG A 161 -15.28 -3.79 -6.93
C ARG A 161 -15.42 -2.57 -6.02
N MET A 162 -15.52 -2.77 -4.70
CA MET A 162 -15.58 -1.67 -3.73
C MET A 162 -14.22 -0.98 -3.60
N LEU A 163 -13.14 -1.76 -3.53
CA LEU A 163 -11.78 -1.22 -3.50
C LEU A 163 -11.51 -0.31 -4.70
N SER A 164 -11.89 -0.77 -5.89
CA SER A 164 -11.78 -0.03 -7.14
C SER A 164 -12.62 1.25 -7.14
N PHE A 165 -13.87 1.18 -6.66
CA PHE A 165 -14.74 2.35 -6.54
C PHE A 165 -14.16 3.40 -5.60
N LEU A 166 -13.70 2.99 -4.41
CA LEU A 166 -13.10 3.89 -3.42
C LEU A 166 -11.81 4.54 -3.96
N SER A 167 -11.00 3.79 -4.71
CA SER A 167 -9.74 4.28 -5.30
C SER A 167 -9.93 5.52 -6.18
N TYR A 168 -11.07 5.66 -6.87
CA TYR A 168 -11.37 6.85 -7.67
C TYR A 168 -11.49 8.14 -6.84
N PHE A 169 -11.87 8.03 -5.57
CA PHE A 169 -12.00 9.17 -4.67
C PHE A 169 -10.76 9.32 -3.80
N THR A 170 -10.26 8.24 -3.22
CA THR A 170 -9.15 8.27 -2.27
C THR A 170 -7.95 8.98 -2.86
N ILE A 171 -7.55 8.68 -4.10
CA ILE A 171 -6.35 9.28 -4.70
C ILE A 171 -6.45 10.79 -4.92
N PRO A 172 -7.49 11.32 -5.60
CA PRO A 172 -7.65 12.76 -5.72
C PRO A 172 -7.64 13.48 -4.37
N PHE A 173 -8.37 12.95 -3.39
CA PHE A 173 -8.41 13.53 -2.05
C PHE A 173 -7.04 13.48 -1.35
N HIS A 174 -6.31 12.38 -1.48
CA HIS A 174 -4.98 12.21 -0.89
C HIS A 174 -3.99 13.23 -1.46
N ILE A 175 -3.94 13.38 -2.78
CA ILE A 175 -3.08 14.36 -3.47
C ILE A 175 -3.48 15.78 -3.07
N TRP A 176 -4.77 16.08 -3.03
CA TRP A 176 -5.29 17.38 -2.63
C TRP A 176 -4.86 17.77 -1.21
N LEU A 177 -5.06 16.87 -0.24
CA LEU A 177 -4.71 17.13 1.16
C LEU A 177 -3.21 17.31 1.36
N ILE A 178 -2.38 16.49 0.71
CA ILE A 178 -0.91 16.64 0.74
C ILE A 178 -0.52 17.99 0.13
N GLY A 179 -1.08 18.35 -1.02
CA GLY A 179 -0.79 19.61 -1.70
C GLY A 179 -1.13 20.84 -0.85
N ILE A 180 -2.30 20.83 -0.20
CA ILE A 180 -2.71 21.89 0.73
C ILE A 180 -1.74 21.95 1.92
N GLY A 181 -1.41 20.81 2.53
CA GLY A 181 -0.49 20.75 3.67
C GLY A 181 0.87 21.34 3.34
N ILE A 182 1.45 20.95 2.20
CA ILE A 182 2.72 21.50 1.71
C ILE A 182 2.60 23.01 1.48
N ALA A 183 1.55 23.47 0.80
CA ALA A 183 1.36 24.90 0.51
C ALA A 183 1.27 25.75 1.79
N ILE A 184 0.51 25.28 2.80
CA ILE A 184 0.38 25.95 4.10
C ILE A 184 1.75 26.03 4.80
N VAL A 185 2.47 24.91 4.89
CA VAL A 185 3.76 24.87 5.59
C VAL A 185 4.79 25.76 4.91
N LEU A 186 4.87 25.74 3.57
CA LEU A 186 5.77 26.61 2.82
C LEU A 186 5.43 28.09 3.04
N ALA A 187 4.15 28.46 3.06
CA ALA A 187 3.73 29.83 3.33
C ALA A 187 4.12 30.30 4.74
N LEU A 188 4.04 29.41 5.74
CA LEU A 188 4.33 29.73 7.14
C LEU A 188 5.82 29.64 7.52
N LYS A 189 6.63 28.87 6.80
CA LYS A 189 8.01 28.52 7.19
C LYS A 189 9.10 29.10 6.28
N GLY A 190 8.77 30.09 5.45
CA GLY A 190 9.77 30.80 4.62
C GLY A 190 10.00 30.19 3.23
N GLY A 191 9.06 29.39 2.74
CA GLY A 191 9.04 28.86 1.37
C GLY A 191 10.10 27.80 1.07
N MET A 192 10.32 27.56 -0.21
CA MET A 192 11.32 26.60 -0.69
C MET A 192 12.76 26.88 -0.22
N PRO A 193 13.23 28.15 -0.10
CA PRO A 193 14.58 28.42 0.40
C PRO A 193 14.81 27.81 1.79
N ALA A 194 13.83 27.91 2.70
CA ALA A 194 13.93 27.33 4.03
C ALA A 194 14.09 25.81 4.01
N VAL A 195 13.43 25.12 3.07
CA VAL A 195 13.53 23.67 2.87
C VAL A 195 14.93 23.27 2.43
N PHE A 196 15.52 23.98 1.46
CA PHE A 196 16.86 23.68 0.98
C PHE A 196 17.97 24.04 1.97
N SER A 197 17.73 25.02 2.84
CA SER A 197 18.67 25.38 3.92
C SER A 197 18.52 24.52 5.18
N ALA A 198 17.48 23.70 5.29
CA ALA A 198 17.25 22.88 6.46
C ALA A 198 18.32 21.79 6.57
N SER A 199 18.89 21.64 7.77
CA SER A 199 19.85 20.57 8.08
C SER A 199 19.15 19.44 8.84
N PRO A 200 19.47 18.17 8.55
CA PRO A 200 18.91 17.04 9.27
C PRO A 200 19.34 17.06 10.74
N ALA A 201 18.45 16.58 11.62
CA ALA A 201 18.73 16.48 13.05
C ALA A 201 19.68 15.32 13.38
N HIS A 202 19.61 14.24 12.60
CA HIS A 202 20.41 13.02 12.77
C HIS A 202 20.97 12.58 11.43
N GLU A 203 22.09 13.16 11.02
CA GLU A 203 22.63 12.94 9.67
C GLU A 203 23.02 11.47 9.44
N THR A 204 22.44 10.88 8.39
CA THR A 204 22.77 9.54 7.89
C THR A 204 23.27 9.60 6.45
N ASN A 205 23.65 8.46 5.88
CA ASN A 205 24.09 8.40 4.49
C ASN A 205 22.93 8.14 3.51
N LEU A 206 23.10 8.57 2.26
CA LEU A 206 22.10 8.40 1.20
C LEU A 206 21.70 6.93 0.98
N LEU A 207 22.64 5.99 1.11
CA LEU A 207 22.38 4.56 0.88
C LEU A 207 21.44 3.98 1.93
N TYR A 208 21.54 4.43 3.18
CA TYR A 208 20.59 4.12 4.24
C TYR A 208 19.20 4.60 3.86
N GLY A 209 19.05 5.85 3.42
CA GLY A 209 17.78 6.40 2.94
C GLY A 209 17.15 5.58 1.80
N ILE A 210 17.94 5.21 0.79
CA ILE A 210 17.48 4.35 -0.31
C ILE A 210 16.99 3.01 0.23
N SER A 211 17.76 2.39 1.13
CA SER A 211 17.41 1.10 1.73
C SER A 211 16.15 1.18 2.57
N SER A 212 15.94 2.29 3.29
CA SER A 212 14.72 2.55 4.07
C SER A 212 13.48 2.69 3.18
N VAL A 213 13.60 3.40 2.04
CA VAL A 213 12.50 3.51 1.06
C VAL A 213 12.14 2.15 0.47
N ILE A 214 13.15 1.35 0.08
CA ILE A 214 12.93 0.00 -0.44
C ILE A 214 12.29 -0.89 0.64
N GLY A 215 12.86 -0.89 1.86
CA GLY A 215 12.40 -1.70 2.97
C GLY A 215 10.95 -1.41 3.37
N LEU A 216 10.52 -0.15 3.32
CA LEU A 216 9.16 0.27 3.62
C LEU A 216 8.12 -0.41 2.73
N TYR A 217 8.43 -0.64 1.44
CA TYR A 217 7.45 -1.07 0.44
C TYR A 217 7.75 -2.37 -0.28
N ILE A 218 8.88 -3.02 0.00
CA ILE A 218 9.23 -4.26 -0.68
C ILE A 218 8.16 -5.34 -0.49
N ALA A 219 7.56 -5.43 0.70
CA ALA A 219 6.48 -6.37 0.99
C ALA A 219 5.24 -6.09 0.12
N GLY A 220 4.85 -4.80 -0.01
CA GLY A 220 3.78 -4.37 -0.92
C GLY A 220 4.07 -4.69 -2.39
N THR A 221 5.33 -4.59 -2.80
CA THR A 221 5.79 -4.92 -4.16
C THR A 221 5.66 -6.42 -4.46
N ILE A 222 5.99 -7.27 -3.48
CA ILE A 222 5.87 -8.73 -3.58
C ILE A 222 4.42 -9.17 -3.75
N ILE A 223 3.46 -8.48 -3.13
CA ILE A 223 2.02 -8.77 -3.23
C ILE A 223 1.32 -8.07 -4.41
N SER A 224 2.06 -7.38 -5.28
CA SER A 224 1.50 -6.79 -6.50
C SER A 224 0.66 -7.76 -7.37
N PRO A 225 0.90 -9.08 -7.41
CA PRO A 225 0.04 -10.01 -8.14
C PRO A 225 -1.41 -10.05 -7.65
N ASP A 226 -1.65 -9.76 -6.37
CA ASP A 226 -3.01 -9.80 -5.81
C ASP A 226 -3.93 -8.75 -6.44
N ILE A 227 -3.34 -7.66 -6.96
CA ILE A 227 -4.00 -6.63 -7.76
C ILE A 227 -3.83 -6.92 -9.26
N ALA A 228 -2.60 -7.20 -9.71
CA ALA A 228 -2.28 -7.34 -11.12
C ALA A 228 -3.01 -8.50 -11.80
N ARG A 229 -3.38 -9.55 -11.06
CA ARG A 229 -4.22 -10.66 -11.56
C ARG A 229 -5.55 -10.23 -12.16
N PHE A 230 -6.04 -9.06 -11.79
CA PHE A 230 -7.26 -8.46 -12.34
C PHE A 230 -7.00 -7.62 -13.60
N ALA A 231 -5.76 -7.47 -14.08
CA ALA A 231 -5.45 -6.67 -15.27
C ALA A 231 -5.73 -7.44 -16.57
N LYS A 232 -6.29 -6.75 -17.57
CA LYS A 232 -6.57 -7.31 -18.91
C LYS A 232 -5.32 -7.73 -19.68
N SER A 233 -4.21 -7.01 -19.48
CA SER A 233 -2.91 -7.28 -20.07
C SER A 233 -1.79 -7.04 -19.06
N PRO A 234 -0.61 -7.62 -19.29
CA PRO A 234 0.62 -7.22 -18.61
C PRO A 234 0.94 -5.73 -18.81
#